data_AF-A0A0S7EVJ4-F1
#
_entry.id   AF-A0A0S7EVJ4-F1
#
_cell.length_a   1.000
_cell.length_b   1.000
_cell.length_c   1.000
_cell.angle_alpha   90.00
_cell.angle_beta   90.00
_cell.angle_gamma   90.00
#
_symmetry.space_group_name_H-M   'P 1'
#
loop_
_entity.id
_entity.type
_entity.pdbx_description
1 polymer ?
#
loop_
_entity_poly.entity_id
_entity_poly.type
_entity_poly.pdbx_seq_one_letter_code
_entity_poly.pdbx_strand_id
1 'polypeptide(L)'
;GFLSARFGTSPDCASYTLQRILVSDTYNKWGRVTLSIPSNARSPATRFRWFQQAPFDKQQTWALDNLYIGDGCPDMCSGHGRCQQSSCVCDPEWEGEYCDEPVLPLPSQLKDSFSRAPSLSHWHVLTGGKLSSVCGAVASGAALHFSGSCTRQLVTVDLNLTNAEFIQFYFMYGCMIPPSNRNQGVLLEYSLNGGINWHLLTEIFYDLYTKPGFVNVLLPPAARQEGVRVRWWSKHRRETWTRPFISTFSLLSLLQDN
;
A
#
# COMPACT_ATOMS: atom_id res chain seq x y z
N GLY A 1 -12.68 2.12 15.15
CA GLY A 1 -12.11 1.19 16.15
C GLY A 1 -10.89 0.56 15.55
N PHE A 2 -9.77 0.49 16.29
CA PHE A 2 -8.51 0.01 15.75
C PHE A 2 -8.24 -1.42 16.26
N LEU A 3 -8.01 -2.34 15.33
CA LEU A 3 -7.46 -3.66 15.61
C LEU A 3 -5.94 -3.54 15.57
N SER A 4 -5.30 -3.66 16.74
CA SER A 4 -3.84 -3.65 16.88
C SER A 4 -3.35 -5.08 17.07
N ALA A 5 -2.63 -5.62 16.08
CA ALA A 5 -1.75 -6.76 16.33
C ALA A 5 -0.50 -6.24 17.07
N ARG A 6 -0.20 -6.78 18.24
CA ARG A 6 1.05 -6.51 18.97
C ARG A 6 1.93 -7.75 18.88
N PHE A 7 3.04 -7.63 18.17
CA PHE A 7 4.14 -8.60 18.27
C PHE A 7 5.28 -7.94 19.06
N GLY A 8 5.84 -8.68 20.01
CA GLY A 8 6.78 -8.16 21.02
C GLY A 8 8.07 -7.58 20.42
N THR A 9 8.57 -6.54 21.08
CA THR A 9 9.83 -5.87 20.76
C THR A 9 11.02 -6.73 21.15
N SER A 10 11.74 -7.27 20.16
CA SER A 10 13.12 -7.75 20.31
C SER A 10 14.09 -6.68 19.75
N PRO A 11 15.31 -6.54 20.28
CA PRO A 11 16.27 -5.51 19.86
C PRO A 11 16.81 -5.65 18.43
N ASP A 12 16.55 -6.78 17.76
CA ASP A 12 17.03 -7.04 16.40
C ASP A 12 16.02 -6.52 15.35
N CYS A 13 16.21 -5.24 15.00
CA CYS A 13 15.49 -4.49 13.96
C CYS A 13 15.75 -5.05 12.54
N ALA A 14 15.10 -6.16 12.16
CA ALA A 14 15.07 -6.63 10.77
C ALA A 14 13.70 -6.42 10.07
N SER A 15 12.65 -6.01 10.79
CA SER A 15 11.33 -5.79 10.22
C SER A 15 10.48 -4.87 11.10
N TYR A 16 10.12 -3.70 10.57
CA TYR A 16 9.25 -2.74 11.25
C TYR A 16 7.81 -3.27 11.34
N THR A 17 7.44 -4.05 12.36
CA THR A 17 6.09 -4.65 12.43
C THR A 17 5.39 -4.47 13.79
N LEU A 18 5.26 -3.21 14.20
CA LEU A 18 4.15 -2.78 15.07
C LEU A 18 3.17 -1.97 14.22
N GLN A 19 2.60 -2.63 13.20
CA GLN A 19 1.80 -2.01 12.15
C GLN A 19 0.31 -2.20 12.43
N ARG A 20 -0.46 -1.11 12.36
CA ARG A 20 -1.92 -1.14 12.36
C ARG A 20 -2.38 -1.55 10.97
N ILE A 21 -2.57 -2.84 10.75
CA ILE A 21 -2.91 -3.38 9.42
C ILE A 21 -4.41 -3.22 9.15
N LEU A 22 -5.25 -3.55 10.15
CA LEU A 22 -6.70 -3.54 10.01
C LEU A 22 -7.28 -2.17 10.40
N VAL A 23 -7.25 -1.22 9.45
CA VAL A 23 -7.77 0.13 9.63
C VAL A 23 -9.10 0.32 8.89
N SER A 24 -10.06 1.00 9.53
CA SER A 24 -11.43 1.13 9.04
C SER A 24 -11.60 1.99 7.79
N ASP A 25 -10.63 2.86 7.47
CA ASP A 25 -10.66 3.70 6.28
C ASP A 25 -10.23 2.94 5.02
N THR A 26 -9.27 2.02 5.15
CA THR A 26 -8.88 1.08 4.10
C THR A 26 -9.89 -0.05 3.95
N TYR A 27 -10.31 -0.67 5.06
CA TYR A 27 -11.25 -1.79 5.08
C TYR A 27 -12.65 -1.32 5.49
N ASN A 28 -13.16 -0.30 4.79
CA ASN A 28 -14.55 0.16 4.94
C ASN A 28 -15.55 -0.75 4.22
N LYS A 29 -15.04 -1.69 3.40
CA LYS A 29 -15.74 -2.77 2.72
C LYS A 29 -14.91 -4.05 2.91
N TRP A 30 -15.44 -5.18 2.44
CA TRP A 30 -14.70 -6.44 2.41
C TRP A 30 -13.37 -6.27 1.67
N GLY A 31 -12.29 -6.72 2.30
CA GLY A 31 -10.96 -6.75 1.73
C GLY A 31 -10.18 -7.94 2.28
N ARG A 32 -9.34 -8.56 1.45
CA ARG A 32 -8.51 -9.70 1.83
C ARG A 32 -7.21 -9.20 2.46
N VAL A 33 -6.81 -9.85 3.55
CA VAL A 33 -5.53 -9.60 4.22
C VAL A 33 -4.82 -10.93 4.36
N THR A 34 -3.66 -11.05 3.71
CA THR A 34 -2.83 -12.24 3.75
C THR A 34 -1.51 -11.87 4.40
N LEU A 35 -1.15 -12.60 5.47
CA LEU A 35 0.05 -12.31 6.27
C LEU A 35 0.84 -13.59 6.47
N SER A 36 2.13 -13.53 6.16
CA SER A 36 3.09 -14.56 6.54
C SER A 36 3.18 -14.66 8.07
N ILE A 37 3.04 -15.87 8.62
CA ILE A 37 3.21 -16.06 10.07
C ILE A 37 4.70 -15.83 10.42
N PRO A 38 5.00 -14.84 11.29
CA PRO A 38 6.37 -14.50 11.64
C PRO A 38 7.01 -15.64 12.45
N SER A 39 8.34 -15.80 12.33
CA SER A 39 9.08 -16.93 12.92
C SER A 39 8.87 -17.08 14.43
N ASN A 40 8.78 -15.95 15.16
CA ASN A 40 8.54 -15.92 16.60
C ASN A 40 7.14 -16.40 17.02
N ALA A 41 6.18 -16.44 16.09
CA ALA A 41 4.83 -16.95 16.33
C ALA A 41 4.66 -18.41 15.90
N ARG A 42 5.69 -19.06 15.35
CA ARG A 42 5.62 -20.46 14.92
C ARG A 42 5.87 -21.38 16.11
N SER A 43 4.82 -22.06 16.56
CA SER A 43 4.91 -23.09 17.60
C SER A 43 3.80 -24.13 17.40
N PRO A 44 3.94 -25.34 17.99
CA PRO A 44 2.88 -26.35 17.93
C PRO A 44 1.54 -25.91 18.55
N ALA A 45 1.52 -24.83 19.33
CA ALA A 45 0.34 -24.39 20.09
C ALA A 45 0.15 -22.85 20.02
N THR A 46 0.27 -22.26 18.83
CA THR A 46 0.02 -20.82 18.62
C THR A 46 -1.47 -20.53 18.49
N ARG A 47 -1.93 -19.46 19.14
CA ARG A 47 -3.30 -18.94 19.02
C ARG A 47 -3.32 -17.50 18.52
N PHE A 48 -4.31 -17.18 17.70
CA PHE A 48 -4.53 -15.84 17.16
C PHE A 48 -5.79 -15.22 17.78
N ARG A 49 -5.80 -13.90 17.94
CA ARG A 49 -6.93 -13.16 18.50
C ARG A 49 -7.12 -11.85 17.76
N TRP A 50 -8.33 -11.64 17.24
CA TRP A 50 -8.80 -10.32 16.81
C TRP A 50 -9.43 -9.64 18.00
N PHE A 51 -8.94 -8.44 18.31
CA PHE A 51 -9.32 -7.72 19.51
C PHE A 51 -9.48 -6.24 19.23
N GLN A 52 -10.69 -5.73 19.46
CA GLN A 52 -10.96 -4.30 19.47
C GLN A 52 -10.73 -3.75 20.89
N GLN A 53 -9.72 -2.90 21.02
CA GLN A 53 -9.37 -2.31 22.31
C GLN A 53 -10.42 -1.28 22.75
N ALA A 54 -10.85 -1.36 24.02
CA ALA A 54 -11.72 -0.36 24.64
C ALA A 54 -10.95 0.93 25.00
N PRO A 55 -11.60 2.11 25.02
CA PRO A 55 -13.02 2.34 24.69
C PRO A 55 -13.28 2.37 23.18
N PHE A 56 -14.47 1.93 22.76
CA PHE A 56 -14.93 2.01 21.37
C PHE A 56 -16.41 2.40 21.32
N ASP A 57 -16.79 3.12 20.26
CA ASP A 57 -18.20 3.50 20.04
C ASP A 57 -18.98 2.33 19.45
N LYS A 58 -20.29 2.26 19.75
CA LYS A 58 -21.19 1.22 19.21
C LYS A 58 -21.24 1.19 17.68
N GLN A 59 -20.94 2.31 17.02
CA GLN A 59 -20.90 2.42 15.56
C GLN A 59 -19.61 1.83 14.96
N GLN A 60 -18.59 1.55 15.77
CA GLN A 60 -17.32 1.00 15.31
C GLN A 60 -17.39 -0.54 15.23
N THR A 61 -18.20 -1.05 14.31
CA THR A 61 -18.39 -2.49 14.07
C THR A 61 -17.32 -3.06 13.13
N TRP A 62 -17.03 -4.36 13.23
CA TRP A 62 -16.13 -5.09 12.34
C TRP A 62 -16.63 -6.54 12.18
N ALA A 63 -16.26 -7.17 11.08
CA ALA A 63 -16.57 -8.57 10.78
C ALA A 63 -15.35 -9.25 10.16
N LEU A 64 -15.32 -10.58 10.26
CA LEU A 64 -14.35 -11.44 9.60
C LEU A 64 -15.10 -12.53 8.86
N ASP A 65 -14.55 -12.95 7.73
CA ASP A 65 -15.07 -14.07 6.95
C ASP A 65 -13.91 -14.77 6.23
N ASN A 66 -14.12 -16.02 5.81
CA ASN A 66 -13.17 -16.85 5.07
C ASN A 66 -11.78 -16.95 5.74
N LEU A 67 -11.75 -17.16 7.05
CA LEU A 67 -10.51 -17.29 7.81
C LEU A 67 -9.76 -18.58 7.45
N TYR A 68 -8.50 -18.43 7.03
CA TYR A 68 -7.56 -19.53 6.84
C TYR A 68 -6.27 -19.26 7.63
N ILE A 69 -5.82 -20.25 8.39
CA ILE A 69 -4.53 -20.24 9.10
C ILE A 69 -3.91 -21.61 8.91
N GLY A 70 -2.81 -21.68 8.15
CA GLY A 70 -2.14 -22.93 7.83
C GLY A 70 -1.00 -22.72 6.85
N ASP A 71 -0.35 -23.82 6.51
CA ASP A 71 0.79 -23.95 5.60
C ASP A 71 0.44 -24.68 4.29
N GLY A 72 -0.86 -24.96 4.08
CA GLY A 72 -1.32 -25.86 3.03
C GLY A 72 -1.30 -25.29 1.61
N CYS A 73 -1.19 -23.97 1.41
CA CYS A 73 -1.11 -23.39 0.08
C CYS A 73 0.28 -22.82 -0.24
N PRO A 74 0.86 -23.20 -1.38
CA PRO A 74 2.12 -22.65 -1.85
C PRO A 74 2.00 -21.14 -2.14
N ASP A 75 3.08 -20.40 -1.85
CA ASP A 75 3.23 -18.96 -2.07
C ASP A 75 2.06 -18.07 -1.63
N MET A 76 1.21 -18.58 -0.73
CA MET A 76 -0.03 -17.94 -0.30
C MET A 76 -0.93 -17.53 -1.48
N CYS A 77 -0.97 -18.37 -2.53
CA CYS A 77 -1.71 -18.14 -3.77
C CYS A 77 -1.33 -16.83 -4.47
N SER A 78 -0.05 -16.47 -4.40
CA SER A 78 0.57 -15.28 -5.01
C SER A 78 -0.12 -13.94 -4.67
N GLY A 79 -0.99 -13.93 -3.66
CA GLY A 79 -1.81 -12.77 -3.31
C GLY A 79 -3.06 -12.58 -4.18
N HIS A 80 -3.29 -13.43 -5.18
CA HIS A 80 -4.40 -13.36 -6.14
C HIS A 80 -5.40 -14.52 -6.00
N GLY A 81 -5.44 -15.14 -4.84
CA GLY A 81 -6.40 -16.20 -4.55
C GLY A 81 -6.63 -16.41 -3.06
N ARG A 82 -7.49 -17.36 -2.76
CA ARG A 82 -7.76 -17.83 -1.40
C ARG A 82 -7.39 -19.31 -1.28
N CYS A 83 -6.80 -19.66 -0.14
CA CYS A 83 -6.46 -21.05 0.14
C CYS A 83 -7.71 -21.82 0.60
N GLN A 84 -8.03 -22.93 -0.07
CA GLN A 84 -9.11 -23.84 0.31
C GLN A 84 -8.60 -25.28 0.17
N GLN A 85 -8.57 -26.03 1.28
CA GLN A 85 -8.19 -27.46 1.30
C GLN A 85 -6.82 -27.74 0.62
N SER A 86 -5.82 -26.90 0.89
CA SER A 86 -4.47 -26.98 0.30
C SER A 86 -4.41 -26.75 -1.22
N SER A 87 -5.43 -26.11 -1.80
CA SER A 87 -5.46 -25.67 -3.18
C SER A 87 -5.83 -24.18 -3.25
N CYS A 88 -5.28 -23.49 -4.23
CA CYS A 88 -5.56 -22.08 -4.46
C CYS A 88 -6.80 -21.91 -5.33
N VAL A 89 -7.78 -21.17 -4.82
CA VAL A 89 -8.93 -20.71 -5.60
C VAL A 89 -8.65 -19.28 -6.02
N CYS A 90 -8.36 -19.09 -7.30
CA CYS A 90 -7.93 -17.81 -7.85
C CYS A 90 -9.07 -16.79 -7.94
N ASP A 91 -8.68 -15.52 -7.89
CA ASP A 91 -9.55 -14.39 -8.20
C ASP A 91 -9.93 -14.41 -9.70
N PRO A 92 -11.05 -13.80 -10.13
CA PRO A 92 -11.54 -13.92 -11.51
C PRO A 92 -10.57 -13.51 -12.62
N GLU A 93 -9.60 -12.64 -12.33
CA GLU A 93 -8.62 -12.14 -13.30
C GLU A 93 -7.30 -12.94 -13.30
N TRP A 94 -7.23 -14.01 -12.51
CA TRP A 94 -6.01 -14.80 -12.28
C TRP A 94 -6.29 -16.29 -12.43
N GLU A 95 -5.30 -17.02 -12.94
CA GLU A 95 -5.32 -18.45 -13.17
C GLU A 95 -3.96 -19.08 -12.80
N GLY A 96 -3.81 -20.37 -13.10
CA GLY A 96 -2.66 -21.17 -12.70
C GLY A 96 -2.85 -21.89 -11.36
N GLU A 97 -1.94 -22.81 -11.06
CA GLU A 97 -1.96 -23.59 -9.80
C GLU A 97 -1.71 -22.69 -8.57
N TYR A 98 -0.94 -21.61 -8.75
CA TYR A 98 -0.52 -20.69 -7.69
C TYR A 98 -1.23 -19.32 -7.77
N CYS A 99 -2.14 -19.12 -8.74
CA CYS A 99 -2.79 -17.83 -9.03
C CYS A 99 -1.78 -16.72 -9.39
N ASP A 100 -0.76 -17.06 -10.16
CA ASP A 100 0.32 -16.16 -10.61
C ASP A 100 0.23 -15.81 -12.10
N GLU A 101 -0.70 -16.43 -12.83
CA GLU A 101 -0.90 -16.18 -14.26
C GLU A 101 -2.11 -15.24 -14.45
N PRO A 102 -1.94 -14.04 -15.04
CA PRO A 102 -3.06 -13.16 -15.31
C PRO A 102 -3.84 -13.64 -16.55
N VAL A 103 -5.17 -13.75 -16.43
CA VAL A 103 -6.05 -14.20 -17.53
C VAL A 103 -6.03 -13.21 -18.71
N LEU A 104 -5.85 -11.92 -18.40
CA LEU A 104 -5.72 -10.83 -19.36
C LEU A 104 -4.37 -10.14 -19.21
N PRO A 105 -3.76 -9.66 -20.31
CA PRO A 105 -2.47 -8.98 -20.24
C PRO A 105 -2.55 -7.74 -19.35
N LEU A 106 -1.62 -7.66 -18.39
CA LEU A 106 -1.58 -6.55 -17.45
C LEU A 106 -1.15 -5.24 -18.12
N PRO A 107 -1.61 -4.08 -17.64
CA PRO A 107 -1.17 -2.79 -18.16
C PRO A 107 0.34 -2.62 -18.00
N SER A 108 1.02 -2.29 -19.09
CA SER A 108 2.47 -2.10 -19.11
C SER A 108 2.88 -0.64 -18.87
N GLN A 109 1.90 0.27 -18.85
CA GLN A 109 2.07 1.68 -18.55
C GLN A 109 0.91 2.16 -17.67
N LEU A 110 1.21 3.08 -16.74
CA LEU A 110 0.21 3.72 -15.91
C LEU A 110 0.47 5.22 -15.89
N LYS A 111 -0.48 5.98 -16.43
CA LYS A 111 -0.41 7.44 -16.47
C LYS A 111 -1.69 8.03 -15.92
N ASP A 112 -1.55 8.89 -14.91
CA ASP A 112 -2.69 9.57 -14.32
C ASP A 112 -2.32 10.99 -13.87
N SER A 113 -2.72 11.98 -14.66
CA SER A 113 -2.52 13.39 -14.34
C SER A 113 -3.46 13.91 -13.24
N PHE A 114 -4.35 13.07 -12.70
CA PHE A 114 -5.31 13.44 -11.66
C PHE A 114 -6.24 14.61 -12.03
N SER A 115 -6.47 14.80 -13.34
CA SER A 115 -7.49 15.72 -13.86
C SER A 115 -8.92 15.25 -13.57
N ARG A 116 -9.11 13.95 -13.34
CA ARG A 116 -10.38 13.29 -13.02
C ARG A 116 -10.18 12.32 -11.86
N ALA A 117 -11.29 11.92 -11.22
CA ALA A 117 -11.27 10.99 -10.09
C ALA A 117 -10.47 9.71 -10.44
N PRO A 118 -9.59 9.23 -9.55
CA PRO A 118 -8.80 8.01 -9.76
C PRO A 118 -9.69 6.81 -10.14
N SER A 119 -9.37 6.17 -11.26
CA SER A 119 -10.10 5.01 -11.78
C SER A 119 -9.63 3.70 -11.14
N LEU A 120 -10.55 2.75 -10.95
CA LEU A 120 -10.26 1.38 -10.51
C LEU A 120 -9.44 0.58 -11.54
N SER A 121 -9.36 1.03 -12.79
CA SER A 121 -8.50 0.45 -13.82
C SER A 121 -7.02 0.72 -13.61
N HIS A 122 -6.67 1.75 -12.83
CA HIS A 122 -5.27 2.14 -12.57
C HIS A 122 -4.90 2.01 -11.10
N TRP A 123 -5.87 2.22 -10.19
CA TRP A 123 -5.62 2.28 -8.76
C TRP A 123 -6.42 1.22 -8.01
N HIS A 124 -5.71 0.28 -7.40
CA HIS A 124 -6.31 -0.75 -6.57
C HIS A 124 -6.81 -0.19 -5.23
N VAL A 125 -6.04 0.70 -4.60
CA VAL A 125 -6.41 1.32 -3.31
C VAL A 125 -6.06 2.81 -3.30
N LEU A 126 -7.02 3.64 -2.91
CA LEU A 126 -6.83 5.04 -2.56
C LEU A 126 -7.41 5.28 -1.17
N THR A 127 -6.55 5.63 -0.20
CA THR A 127 -7.00 5.98 1.16
C THR A 127 -6.38 7.30 1.60
N GLY A 128 -7.19 8.19 2.15
CA GLY A 128 -6.74 9.47 2.70
C GLY A 128 -6.35 10.54 1.68
N GLY A 129 -6.49 10.26 0.39
CA GLY A 129 -6.25 11.20 -0.72
C GLY A 129 -7.55 11.67 -1.38
N LYS A 130 -7.58 12.93 -1.82
CA LYS A 130 -8.67 13.51 -2.63
C LYS A 130 -8.10 14.44 -3.69
N LEU A 131 -8.79 14.60 -4.81
CA LEU A 131 -8.39 15.62 -5.78
C LEU A 131 -8.57 17.01 -5.20
N SER A 132 -7.56 17.85 -5.38
CA SER A 132 -7.58 19.21 -4.86
C SER A 132 -6.64 20.12 -5.63
N SER A 133 -7.00 21.40 -5.70
CA SER A 133 -6.16 22.49 -6.21
C SER A 133 -5.56 23.34 -5.09
N VAL A 134 -5.73 22.95 -3.81
CA VAL A 134 -5.27 23.72 -2.64
C VAL A 134 -3.77 24.00 -2.68
N CYS A 135 -2.99 23.12 -3.30
CA CYS A 135 -1.53 23.23 -3.39
C CYS A 135 -1.02 23.91 -4.66
N GLY A 136 -1.91 24.53 -5.41
CA GLY A 136 -1.61 25.07 -6.73
C GLY A 136 -1.22 23.95 -7.71
N ALA A 137 -0.55 24.35 -8.79
CA ALA A 137 -0.06 23.43 -9.80
C ALA A 137 1.20 22.71 -9.30
N VAL A 138 1.05 21.43 -8.93
CA VAL A 138 2.21 20.56 -8.58
C VAL A 138 2.93 20.10 -9.86
N ALA A 139 2.17 19.64 -10.85
CA ALA A 139 2.62 19.47 -12.23
C ALA A 139 1.82 20.39 -13.14
N SER A 140 0.51 20.19 -13.18
CA SER A 140 -0.46 21.07 -13.83
C SER A 140 -1.86 20.77 -13.27
N GLY A 141 -2.72 21.80 -13.17
CA GLY A 141 -4.10 21.62 -12.73
C GLY A 141 -4.26 21.12 -11.28
N ALA A 142 -5.26 20.26 -11.07
CA ALA A 142 -5.53 19.62 -9.78
C ALA A 142 -4.57 18.44 -9.54
N ALA A 143 -4.30 18.15 -8.28
CA ALA A 143 -3.43 17.05 -7.88
C ALA A 143 -4.09 16.17 -6.80
N LEU A 144 -3.56 14.96 -6.62
CA LEU A 144 -4.03 14.05 -5.59
C LEU A 144 -3.44 14.45 -4.22
N HIS A 145 -4.29 14.97 -3.36
CA HIS A 145 -3.92 15.60 -2.09
C HIS A 145 -4.25 14.71 -0.89
N PHE A 146 -3.22 14.23 -0.19
CA PHE A 146 -3.35 13.38 0.99
C PHE A 146 -3.41 14.22 2.26
N SER A 147 -4.65 14.43 2.70
CA SER A 147 -5.00 15.20 3.91
C SER A 147 -5.76 14.37 4.93
N GLY A 148 -5.98 13.09 4.68
CA GLY A 148 -6.65 12.18 5.60
C GLY A 148 -5.95 12.14 6.96
N SER A 149 -6.73 12.08 8.04
CA SER A 149 -6.24 12.05 9.43
C SER A 149 -5.82 10.66 9.93
N CYS A 150 -5.98 9.63 9.08
CA CYS A 150 -5.73 8.23 9.39
C CYS A 150 -4.69 7.68 8.40
N THR A 151 -5.07 6.72 7.57
CA THR A 151 -4.20 6.07 6.60
C THR A 151 -4.07 6.93 5.35
N ARG A 152 -2.86 7.00 4.81
CA ARG A 152 -2.57 7.64 3.53
C ARG A 152 -1.80 6.68 2.68
N GLN A 153 -2.48 6.15 1.68
CA GLN A 153 -1.87 5.22 0.76
C GLN A 153 -2.49 5.33 -0.61
N LEU A 154 -1.66 5.03 -1.60
CA LEU A 154 -2.04 4.89 -2.98
C LEU A 154 -1.38 3.63 -3.50
N VAL A 155 -2.17 2.71 -4.05
CA VAL A 155 -1.69 1.42 -4.57
C VAL A 155 -2.17 1.27 -6.00
N THR A 156 -1.25 0.97 -6.91
CA THR A 156 -1.58 0.68 -8.32
C THR A 156 -2.30 -0.66 -8.44
N VAL A 157 -2.93 -0.90 -9.59
CA VAL A 157 -3.20 -2.27 -10.04
C VAL A 157 -1.88 -3.04 -10.27
N ASP A 158 -1.98 -4.34 -10.52
CA ASP A 158 -0.86 -5.14 -10.99
C ASP A 158 -0.44 -4.68 -12.39
N LEU A 159 0.86 -4.46 -12.57
CA LEU A 159 1.45 -3.94 -13.80
C LEU A 159 2.46 -4.93 -14.37
N ASN A 160 2.61 -4.90 -15.70
CA ASN A 160 3.71 -5.57 -16.37
C ASN A 160 4.90 -4.61 -16.50
N LEU A 161 5.89 -4.75 -15.62
CA LEU A 161 7.07 -3.87 -15.54
C LEU A 161 8.33 -4.49 -16.18
N THR A 162 8.20 -5.58 -16.93
CA THR A 162 9.33 -6.29 -17.57
C THR A 162 10.24 -5.37 -18.38
N ASN A 163 9.66 -4.51 -19.21
CA ASN A 163 10.41 -3.52 -20.02
C ASN A 163 10.43 -2.11 -19.38
N ALA A 164 9.98 -1.96 -18.14
CA ALA A 164 9.94 -0.64 -17.49
C ALA A 164 11.30 -0.32 -16.85
N GLU A 165 11.77 0.91 -17.04
CA GLU A 165 13.06 1.34 -16.50
C GLU A 165 12.95 2.24 -15.27
N PHE A 166 11.88 3.02 -15.17
CA PHE A 166 11.74 4.03 -14.12
C PHE A 166 10.30 4.34 -13.72
N ILE A 167 10.14 4.93 -12.54
CA ILE A 167 8.90 5.49 -12.01
C ILE A 167 9.08 7.01 -11.88
N GLN A 168 8.17 7.79 -12.46
CA GLN A 168 8.28 9.25 -12.49
C GLN A 168 7.01 9.98 -12.02
N PHE A 169 7.19 10.92 -11.10
CA PHE A 169 6.08 11.72 -10.58
C PHE A 169 6.55 13.07 -10.07
N TYR A 170 5.62 14.02 -10.00
CA TYR A 170 5.80 15.26 -9.27
C TYR A 170 5.30 15.10 -7.83
N PHE A 171 6.04 15.68 -6.91
CA PHE A 171 5.80 15.53 -5.50
C PHE A 171 5.97 16.85 -4.76
N MET A 172 5.10 17.12 -3.80
CA MET A 172 5.19 18.28 -2.93
C MET A 172 4.73 17.95 -1.50
N TYR A 173 5.54 18.37 -0.55
CA TYR A 173 5.23 18.40 0.87
C TYR A 173 4.77 19.79 1.31
N GLY A 174 3.93 19.84 2.34
CA GLY A 174 3.84 21.03 3.17
C GLY A 174 3.00 22.18 2.64
N CYS A 175 2.20 21.92 1.61
CA CYS A 175 1.28 22.89 1.02
C CYS A 175 0.39 23.64 2.04
N MET A 176 -0.03 22.97 3.12
CA MET A 176 -0.70 23.63 4.26
C MET A 176 0.18 23.61 5.51
N ILE A 177 0.70 22.44 5.86
CA ILE A 177 1.52 22.21 7.06
C ILE A 177 2.71 21.35 6.63
N PRO A 178 3.97 21.80 6.77
CA PRO A 178 5.18 21.05 6.43
C PRO A 178 5.42 19.89 7.41
N PRO A 179 6.14 18.84 6.99
CA PRO A 179 6.36 17.69 7.84
C PRO A 179 7.43 18.04 8.87
N SER A 180 7.23 17.60 10.11
CA SER A 180 8.07 17.99 11.24
C SER A 180 9.14 16.94 11.58
N ASN A 181 8.99 15.70 11.12
CA ASN A 181 9.91 14.62 11.44
C ASN A 181 10.04 13.60 10.31
N ARG A 182 11.12 12.81 10.37
CA ARG A 182 11.40 11.72 9.42
C ARG A 182 10.29 10.65 9.37
N ASN A 183 9.56 10.43 10.46
CA ASN A 183 8.46 9.47 10.53
C ASN A 183 7.19 9.94 9.78
N GLN A 184 7.19 11.15 9.24
CA GLN A 184 6.15 11.68 8.34
C GLN A 184 6.56 11.56 6.85
N GLY A 185 7.69 10.93 6.57
CA GLY A 185 8.10 10.60 5.20
C GLY A 185 7.12 9.64 4.51
N VAL A 186 7.04 9.79 3.19
CA VAL A 186 6.37 8.89 2.27
C VAL A 186 7.37 7.86 1.79
N LEU A 187 6.98 6.61 1.82
CA LEU A 187 7.74 5.53 1.20
C LEU A 187 7.11 5.14 -0.12
N LEU A 188 7.98 4.89 -1.10
CA LEU A 188 7.65 4.22 -2.34
C LEU A 188 8.12 2.77 -2.24
N GLU A 189 7.18 1.85 -2.37
CA GLU A 189 7.42 0.41 -2.24
C GLU A 189 6.79 -0.35 -3.41
N TYR A 190 7.30 -1.54 -3.68
CA TYR A 190 6.74 -2.46 -4.66
C TYR A 190 6.47 -3.83 -4.05
N SER A 191 5.55 -4.57 -4.64
CA SER A 191 5.21 -5.94 -4.27
C SER A 191 5.21 -6.83 -5.50
N LEU A 192 5.71 -8.05 -5.34
CA LEU A 192 5.73 -9.10 -6.38
C LEU A 192 4.65 -10.18 -6.17
N ASN A 193 3.88 -10.10 -5.08
CA ASN A 193 2.92 -11.13 -4.70
C ASN A 193 1.58 -10.53 -4.23
N GLY A 194 0.98 -9.70 -5.09
CA GLY A 194 -0.36 -9.15 -4.84
C GLY A 194 -0.50 -8.25 -3.60
N GLY A 195 0.60 -7.79 -3.01
CA GLY A 195 0.62 -6.91 -1.84
C GLY A 195 0.78 -7.62 -0.50
N ILE A 196 1.20 -8.90 -0.49
CA ILE A 196 1.52 -9.61 0.74
C ILE A 196 2.83 -9.08 1.34
N ASN A 197 3.89 -9.05 0.55
CA ASN A 197 5.21 -8.55 0.94
C ASN A 197 5.53 -7.27 0.15
N TRP A 198 6.13 -6.30 0.82
CA TRP A 198 6.48 -5.01 0.22
C TRP A 198 7.98 -4.76 0.39
N HIS A 199 8.60 -4.29 -0.69
CA HIS A 199 10.01 -3.97 -0.79
C HIS A 199 10.19 -2.47 -1.03
N LEU A 200 11.11 -1.84 -0.31
CA LEU A 200 11.37 -0.40 -0.42
C LEU A 200 12.11 -0.07 -1.73
N LEU A 201 11.55 0.84 -2.52
CA LEU A 201 12.25 1.47 -3.65
C LEU A 201 12.98 2.73 -3.19
N THR A 202 12.25 3.65 -2.54
CA THR A 202 12.83 4.90 -2.06
C THR A 202 12.04 5.51 -0.90
N GLU A 203 12.74 6.21 -0.02
CA GLU A 203 12.16 7.06 1.03
C GLU A 203 12.20 8.52 0.55
N ILE A 204 11.02 9.14 0.43
CA ILE A 204 10.90 10.55 0.06
C ILE A 204 11.08 11.37 1.34
N PHE A 205 12.29 11.89 1.53
CA PHE A 205 12.65 12.64 2.74
C PHE A 205 11.81 13.91 2.91
N TYR A 206 11.35 14.09 4.15
CA TYR A 206 10.37 15.09 4.57
C TYR A 206 10.81 16.55 4.31
N ASP A 207 12.11 16.81 4.25
CA ASP A 207 12.73 18.14 4.12
C ASP A 207 13.05 18.56 2.67
N LEU A 208 13.02 17.64 1.70
CA LEU A 208 13.47 17.94 0.32
C LEU A 208 12.43 18.64 -0.56
N TYR A 209 11.15 18.31 -0.41
CA TYR A 209 10.09 18.68 -1.38
C TYR A 209 9.15 19.78 -0.87
N THR A 210 9.67 20.83 -0.22
CA THR A 210 8.85 21.98 0.23
C THR A 210 8.26 22.78 -0.94
N LYS A 211 8.79 22.61 -2.14
CA LYS A 211 8.25 23.09 -3.42
C LYS A 211 7.99 21.88 -4.33
N PRO A 212 7.12 21.99 -5.35
CA PRO A 212 6.92 20.92 -6.32
C PRO A 212 8.24 20.49 -6.95
N GLY A 213 8.59 19.22 -6.80
CA GLY A 213 9.81 18.63 -7.36
C GLY A 213 9.49 17.42 -8.21
N PHE A 214 10.30 17.19 -9.23
CA PHE A 214 10.22 16.00 -10.07
C PHE A 214 11.04 14.87 -9.44
N VAL A 215 10.43 13.70 -9.31
CA VAL A 215 11.04 12.49 -8.75
C VAL A 215 11.13 11.46 -9.87
N ASN A 216 12.33 10.95 -10.10
CA ASN A 216 12.61 9.88 -11.05
C ASN A 216 13.37 8.76 -10.32
N VAL A 217 12.78 7.57 -10.28
CA VAL A 217 13.33 6.42 -9.56
C VAL A 217 13.56 5.28 -10.55
N LEU A 218 14.81 4.83 -10.68
CA LEU A 218 15.12 3.67 -11.50
C LEU A 218 14.57 2.39 -10.86
N LEU A 219 13.94 1.55 -11.68
CA LEU A 219 13.42 0.26 -11.26
C LEU A 219 14.57 -0.75 -11.12
N PRO A 220 14.71 -1.40 -9.95
CA PRO A 220 15.69 -2.47 -9.79
C PRO A 220 15.31 -3.66 -10.67
N PRO A 221 16.28 -4.48 -11.12
CA PRO A 221 16.00 -5.67 -11.94
C PRO A 221 14.96 -6.61 -11.31
N ALA A 222 14.95 -6.74 -9.97
CA ALA A 222 13.98 -7.55 -9.25
C ALA A 222 12.52 -7.05 -9.37
N ALA A 223 12.31 -5.76 -9.67
CA ALA A 223 10.98 -5.18 -9.87
C ALA A 223 10.53 -5.22 -11.34
N ARG A 224 11.39 -5.66 -12.28
CA ARG A 224 11.08 -5.73 -13.72
C ARG A 224 10.46 -7.08 -14.06
N GLN A 225 9.26 -7.30 -13.54
CA GLN A 225 8.50 -8.54 -13.70
C GLN A 225 7.05 -8.25 -14.06
N GLU A 226 6.28 -9.28 -14.35
CA GLU A 226 4.83 -9.20 -14.48
C GLU A 226 4.17 -9.29 -13.09
N GLY A 227 2.97 -8.72 -12.92
CA GLY A 227 2.24 -8.80 -11.65
C GLY A 227 2.75 -7.86 -10.55
N VAL A 228 3.45 -6.77 -10.89
CA VAL A 228 4.08 -5.90 -9.89
C VAL A 228 3.13 -4.79 -9.47
N ARG A 229 2.92 -4.64 -8.15
CA ARG A 229 2.19 -3.48 -7.57
C ARG A 229 3.17 -2.47 -7.03
N VAL A 230 2.83 -1.20 -7.17
CA VAL A 230 3.56 -0.08 -6.56
C VAL A 230 2.66 0.63 -5.57
N ARG A 231 3.20 0.99 -4.40
CA ARG A 231 2.48 1.82 -3.42
C ARG A 231 3.28 3.01 -2.94
N TRP A 232 2.56 4.10 -2.72
CA TRP A 232 2.99 5.24 -1.92
C TRP A 232 2.27 5.16 -0.59
N TRP A 233 3.02 5.15 0.52
CA TRP A 233 2.41 5.10 1.84
C TRP A 233 3.13 6.02 2.83
N SER A 234 2.37 6.66 3.72
CA SER A 234 2.93 7.49 4.78
C SER A 234 3.03 6.72 6.09
N LYS A 235 4.22 6.77 6.73
CA LYS A 235 4.52 6.12 8.02
C LYS A 235 3.71 6.66 9.23
N HIS A 236 2.77 7.58 9.03
CA HIS A 236 2.19 8.37 10.12
C HIS A 236 1.62 7.50 11.25
N ARG A 237 2.34 7.52 12.37
CA ARG A 237 1.87 7.04 13.67
C ARG A 237 1.16 8.22 14.34
N ARG A 238 -0.08 8.02 14.81
CA ARG A 238 -0.69 8.95 15.77
C ARG A 238 0.13 8.93 17.06
N GLU A 239 1.14 9.78 17.14
CA GLU A 239 1.70 10.25 18.40
C GLU A 239 1.12 11.65 18.63
N THR A 240 0.19 11.71 19.59
CA THR A 240 -0.26 12.88 20.38
C THR A 240 -0.07 14.28 19.77
N TRP A 241 -1.18 14.97 19.50
CA TRP A 241 -1.27 16.42 19.25
C TRP A 241 -0.38 17.00 18.12
N THR A 242 0.17 16.18 17.23
CA THR A 242 0.81 16.67 16.01
C THR A 242 -0.24 16.78 14.89
N ARG A 243 -0.39 17.99 14.34
CA ARG A 243 -1.35 18.29 13.26
C ARG A 243 -1.06 17.41 12.03
N PRO A 244 -2.09 16.98 11.27
CA PRO A 244 -1.88 16.16 10.10
C PRO A 244 -0.99 16.92 9.12
N PHE A 245 0.22 16.40 8.91
CA PHE A 245 1.07 16.80 7.79
C PHE A 245 0.31 16.56 6.47
N ILE A 246 0.67 17.13 5.32
CA ILE A 246 -0.06 16.93 4.06
C ILE A 246 0.92 16.69 2.92
N SER A 247 0.76 15.57 2.21
CA SER A 247 1.52 15.26 0.99
C SER A 247 0.61 15.35 -0.23
N THR A 248 1.09 15.99 -1.29
CA THR A 248 0.36 16.13 -2.56
C THR A 248 1.17 15.49 -3.66
N PHE A 249 0.51 14.66 -4.45
CA PHE A 249 1.11 13.86 -5.49
C PHE A 249 0.45 14.24 -6.81
N SER A 250 1.27 14.44 -7.82
CA SER A 250 0.83 14.36 -9.20
C SER A 250 1.68 13.29 -9.87
N LEU A 251 1.11 12.12 -10.09
CA LEU A 251 1.78 11.10 -10.89
C LEU A 251 1.81 11.64 -12.32
N LEU A 252 2.97 11.72 -12.95
CA LEU A 252 2.98 12.09 -14.37
C LEU A 252 2.93 10.82 -15.21
N SER A 253 3.63 9.75 -14.79
CA SER A 253 3.60 8.45 -15.45
C SER A 253 4.55 7.40 -14.84
N LEU A 254 4.12 6.15 -14.87
CA LEU A 254 4.96 4.97 -15.04
C LEU A 254 5.04 4.71 -16.56
N LEU A 255 6.11 5.19 -17.22
CA LEU A 255 6.34 4.93 -18.65
C LEU A 255 7.32 3.77 -18.79
N GLN A 256 6.97 2.83 -19.66
CA GLN A 256 7.95 2.11 -20.45
C GLN A 256 8.45 3.05 -21.55
N ASP A 257 9.76 3.14 -21.72
CA ASP A 257 10.30 3.68 -22.97
C ASP A 257 9.88 2.73 -24.09
N ASN A 258 9.23 3.28 -25.12
CA ASN A 258 8.91 2.58 -26.36
C ASN A 258 9.98 2.90 -27.38
#